data_AF-A0A7C8AZG2-F1
#
_entry.id   AF-A0A7C8AZG2-F1
#
_cell.length_a   1.000
_cell.length_b   1.000
_cell.length_c   1.000
_cell.angle_alpha   90.00
_cell.angle_beta   90.00
_cell.angle_gamma   90.00
#
_symmetry.space_group_name_H-M   'P 1'
#
loop_
_entity.id
_entity.type
_entity.pdbx_description
1 polymer ?
#
loop_
_entity_poly.entity_id
_entity_poly.type
_entity_poly.pdbx_seq_one_letter_code
_entity_poly.pdbx_strand_id
1 'polypeptide(L)'
;MNKLPSQYPRNICAYCGDTKHLEDDHIPPKNLFPKPRPNNLITVPACKKCHSKTSKDDEYFRIKLSLRDDAGSHPSARKNWDSLFRGLNRKEAEGLRKSFLSDFKKVQTKTPSGLYAGKRLGYDVDLNRIRKVIERVVRGFYFAEVGKPLGFNIGVKIISNDDLQDEPQDFIKELKETILVPLASKEAKVIGDNIFSYRHHIAEEDSTVSVWGMSFYSHVPFLCLTAPDSVEQNKKDV
;
A
#
# COMPACT_ATOMS: atom_id res chain seq x y z
N MET A 1 -15.57 0.11 -17.30
CA MET A 1 -15.33 0.40 -15.86
C MET A 1 -15.48 -0.90 -15.11
N ASN A 2 -14.36 -1.50 -14.69
CA ASN A 2 -14.39 -2.75 -13.93
C ASN A 2 -14.71 -2.42 -12.47
N LYS A 3 -16.00 -2.35 -12.13
CA LYS A 3 -16.41 -2.55 -10.74
C LYS A 3 -16.09 -4.00 -10.41
N LEU A 4 -15.37 -4.23 -9.31
CA LEU A 4 -15.31 -5.57 -8.73
C LEU A 4 -16.74 -6.09 -8.57
N PRO A 5 -17.01 -7.36 -8.88
CA PRO A 5 -18.30 -7.94 -8.59
C PRO A 5 -18.57 -7.73 -7.11
N SER A 6 -19.68 -7.07 -6.78
CA SER A 6 -20.10 -6.75 -5.40
C SER A 6 -20.53 -7.98 -4.61
N GLN A 7 -20.00 -9.15 -4.94
CA GLN A 7 -20.43 -10.47 -4.48
C GLN A 7 -19.53 -10.96 -3.34
N TYR A 8 -19.35 -10.14 -2.32
CA TYR A 8 -18.73 -10.56 -1.07
C TYR A 8 -19.64 -10.23 0.11
N PRO A 9 -19.61 -11.05 1.18
CA PRO A 9 -20.53 -10.90 2.30
C PRO A 9 -20.32 -9.54 3.00
N ARG A 10 -21.43 -8.92 3.44
CA ARG A 10 -21.42 -7.65 4.19
C ARG A 10 -21.61 -7.81 5.70
N ASN A 11 -21.88 -9.04 6.15
CA ASN A 11 -22.17 -9.40 7.53
C ASN A 11 -20.97 -10.02 8.27
N ILE A 12 -19.77 -9.94 7.70
CA ILE A 12 -18.54 -10.47 8.27
C ILE A 12 -17.37 -9.52 8.02
N CYS A 13 -16.50 -9.32 9.00
CA CYS A 13 -15.30 -8.49 8.89
C CYS A 13 -14.32 -9.12 7.90
N ALA A 14 -13.93 -8.35 6.90
CA ALA A 14 -13.00 -8.76 5.84
C ALA A 14 -11.60 -9.16 6.33
N TYR A 15 -11.23 -8.72 7.54
CA TYR A 15 -9.89 -8.94 8.09
C TYR A 15 -9.86 -10.10 9.09
N CYS A 16 -10.80 -10.14 10.03
CA CYS A 16 -10.75 -11.05 11.17
C CYS A 16 -11.94 -12.02 11.26
N GLY A 17 -12.95 -11.90 10.40
CA GLY A 17 -14.12 -12.77 10.42
C GLY A 17 -15.17 -12.48 11.50
N ASP A 18 -15.02 -11.42 12.30
CA ASP A 18 -16.02 -11.02 13.30
C ASP A 18 -17.29 -10.50 12.61
N THR A 19 -18.46 -10.72 13.19
CA THR A 19 -19.76 -10.34 12.62
C THR A 19 -20.40 -9.14 13.33
N LYS A 20 -19.77 -8.64 14.41
CA LYS A 20 -20.31 -7.54 15.24
C LYS A 20 -19.76 -6.18 14.83
N HIS A 21 -20.63 -5.17 14.91
CA HIS A 21 -20.30 -3.74 14.75
C HIS A 21 -19.45 -3.46 13.50
N LEU A 22 -19.98 -3.82 12.34
CA LEU A 22 -19.30 -3.68 11.05
C LEU A 22 -19.55 -2.29 10.45
N GLU A 23 -18.47 -1.68 9.97
CA GLU A 23 -18.45 -0.41 9.24
C GLU A 23 -17.77 -0.58 7.88
N ASP A 24 -17.99 0.37 6.97
CA ASP A 24 -17.37 0.38 5.66
C ASP A 24 -15.93 0.91 5.72
N ASP A 25 -14.96 0.03 5.54
CA ASP A 25 -13.56 0.41 5.39
C ASP A 25 -13.20 0.56 3.90
N HIS A 26 -12.59 1.69 3.52
CA HIS A 26 -12.19 1.93 2.14
C HIS A 26 -10.83 1.30 1.85
N ILE A 27 -10.77 0.55 0.76
CA ILE A 27 -9.55 -0.09 0.26
C ILE A 27 -9.34 0.28 -1.23
N PRO A 28 -8.26 1.00 -1.59
CA PRO A 28 -7.31 1.64 -0.71
C PRO A 28 -7.91 2.76 0.17
N PRO A 29 -7.14 3.31 1.12
CA PRO A 29 -7.59 4.40 1.98
C PRO A 29 -8.26 5.54 1.22
N LYS A 30 -9.44 5.97 1.69
CA LYS A 30 -10.26 7.00 1.04
C LYS A 30 -9.54 8.33 0.86
N ASN A 31 -8.58 8.64 1.74
CA ASN A 31 -7.85 9.90 1.74
C ASN A 31 -6.87 10.04 0.56
N LEU A 32 -6.57 8.96 -0.16
CA LEU A 32 -5.79 8.97 -1.41
C LEU A 32 -6.57 9.58 -2.60
N PHE A 33 -7.91 9.57 -2.51
CA PHE A 33 -8.80 10.02 -3.59
C PHE A 33 -9.30 11.45 -3.33
N PRO A 34 -8.84 12.45 -4.11
CA PRO A 34 -9.29 13.84 -3.95
C PRO A 34 -10.77 14.00 -4.28
N LYS A 35 -11.39 15.08 -3.80
CA LYS A 35 -12.77 15.45 -4.17
C LYS A 35 -12.80 16.19 -5.52
N PRO A 36 -13.86 16.07 -6.34
CA PRO A 36 -14.96 15.10 -6.20
C PRO A 36 -14.42 13.67 -6.35
N ARG A 37 -14.93 12.76 -5.50
CA ARG A 37 -14.38 11.40 -5.44
C ARG A 37 -14.90 10.57 -6.62
N PRO A 38 -14.07 9.69 -7.18
CA PRO A 38 -14.51 8.74 -8.20
C PRO A 38 -15.62 7.81 -7.69
N ASN A 39 -16.47 7.34 -8.59
CA ASN A 39 -17.64 6.52 -8.25
C ASN A 39 -17.33 5.01 -8.14
N ASN A 40 -16.07 4.60 -8.33
CA ASN A 40 -15.62 3.20 -8.30
C ASN A 40 -14.69 2.88 -7.11
N LEU A 41 -14.78 3.63 -6.01
CA LEU A 41 -14.06 3.28 -4.78
C LEU A 41 -14.65 2.01 -4.17
N ILE A 42 -13.78 1.17 -3.60
CA ILE A 42 -14.16 -0.12 -3.02
C ILE A 42 -14.17 0.01 -1.50
N THR A 43 -15.19 -0.58 -0.87
CA THR A 43 -15.27 -0.72 0.59
C THR A 43 -15.52 -2.15 0.99
N VAL A 44 -14.91 -2.58 2.09
CA VAL A 44 -15.17 -3.90 2.70
C VAL A 44 -15.70 -3.72 4.12
N PRO A 45 -16.55 -4.64 4.62
CA PRO A 45 -16.98 -4.62 6.01
C PRO A 45 -15.80 -4.83 6.96
N ALA A 46 -15.69 -4.01 7.99
CA ALA A 46 -14.65 -4.11 9.02
C ALA A 46 -15.24 -3.90 10.40
N CYS A 47 -14.88 -4.77 11.36
CA CYS A 47 -15.27 -4.56 12.75
C CYS A 47 -14.50 -3.39 13.37
N LYS A 48 -15.05 -2.79 14.44
CA LYS A 48 -14.42 -1.68 15.17
C LYS A 48 -12.96 -1.94 15.55
N LYS A 49 -12.60 -3.17 15.93
CA LYS A 49 -11.21 -3.52 16.31
C LYS A 49 -10.24 -3.37 15.14
N CYS A 50 -10.64 -3.80 13.95
CA CYS A 50 -9.80 -3.72 12.75
C CYS A 50 -9.78 -2.30 12.15
N HIS A 51 -10.88 -1.55 12.25
CA HIS A 51 -11.01 -0.23 11.62
C HIS A 51 -10.47 0.93 12.48
N SER A 52 -10.68 0.91 13.82
CA SER A 52 -10.47 2.09 14.68
C SER A 52 -9.03 2.62 14.79
N LYS A 53 -8.02 1.89 14.31
CA LYS A 53 -6.59 2.23 14.45
C LYS A 53 -5.87 2.54 13.14
N THR A 54 -6.59 2.74 12.03
CA THR A 54 -5.97 2.89 10.69
C THR A 54 -5.72 4.34 10.27
N SER A 55 -6.53 5.28 10.76
CA SER A 55 -6.56 6.67 10.23
C SER A 55 -5.22 7.41 10.28
N LYS A 56 -4.42 7.21 11.34
CA LYS A 56 -3.09 7.83 11.46
C LYS A 56 -2.13 7.27 10.42
N ASP A 57 -2.17 5.96 10.18
CA ASP A 57 -1.29 5.28 9.23
C ASP A 57 -1.72 5.58 7.79
N ASP A 58 -3.01 5.70 7.53
CA ASP A 58 -3.54 6.16 6.24
C ASP A 58 -3.11 7.59 5.90
N GLU A 59 -3.14 8.50 6.88
CA GLU A 59 -2.68 9.88 6.69
C GLU A 59 -1.18 9.93 6.41
N TYR A 60 -0.40 9.16 7.17
CA TYR A 60 1.04 9.04 6.97
C TYR A 60 1.37 8.46 5.59
N PHE A 61 0.70 7.38 5.19
CA PHE A 61 0.87 6.76 3.88
C PHE A 61 0.55 7.74 2.74
N ARG A 62 -0.56 8.49 2.84
CA ARG A 62 -0.89 9.53 1.85
C ARG A 62 0.19 10.59 1.74
N ILE A 63 0.69 11.10 2.87
CA ILE A 63 1.74 12.12 2.89
C ILE A 63 2.98 11.57 2.19
N LYS A 64 3.47 10.40 2.61
CA LYS A 64 4.71 9.82 2.04
C LYS A 64 4.57 9.48 0.56
N LEU A 65 3.45 8.94 0.11
CA LEU A 65 3.23 8.72 -1.32
C LEU A 65 3.22 10.04 -2.12
N SER A 66 2.66 11.11 -1.56
CA SER A 66 2.64 12.41 -2.23
C SER A 66 4.07 12.99 -2.32
N LEU A 67 4.90 12.79 -1.29
CA LEU A 67 6.29 13.28 -1.25
C LEU A 67 7.25 12.54 -2.21
N ARG A 68 6.87 11.43 -2.83
CA ARG A 68 7.76 10.72 -3.75
C ARG A 68 7.92 11.49 -5.06
N ASP A 69 9.15 11.66 -5.49
CA ASP A 69 9.49 12.36 -6.74
C ASP A 69 8.89 11.66 -7.98
N ASP A 70 8.76 10.33 -7.93
CA ASP A 70 8.14 9.50 -8.99
C ASP A 70 6.61 9.69 -9.09
N ALA A 71 5.93 10.12 -8.03
CA ALA A 71 4.49 10.34 -7.98
C ALA A 71 4.07 11.74 -8.43
N GLY A 72 5.00 12.71 -8.47
CA GLY A 72 4.71 14.13 -8.71
C GLY A 72 4.10 14.48 -10.07
N SER A 73 4.26 13.60 -11.07
CA SER A 73 3.64 13.73 -12.40
C SER A 73 2.14 13.45 -12.41
N HIS A 74 1.61 12.69 -11.44
CA HIS A 74 0.20 12.31 -11.44
C HIS A 74 -0.69 13.45 -10.91
N PRO A 75 -1.75 13.87 -11.64
CA PRO A 75 -2.59 15.00 -11.25
C PRO A 75 -3.20 14.89 -9.85
N SER A 76 -3.58 13.68 -9.44
CA SER A 76 -4.12 13.41 -8.09
C SER A 76 -3.08 13.52 -6.98
N ALA A 77 -1.82 13.13 -7.22
CA ALA A 77 -0.73 13.33 -6.27
C ALA A 77 -0.47 14.83 -6.07
N ARG A 78 -0.51 15.62 -7.16
CA ARG A 78 -0.43 17.09 -7.10
C ARG A 78 -1.59 17.72 -6.32
N LYS A 79 -2.84 17.28 -6.54
CA LYS A 79 -4.01 17.75 -5.76
C LYS A 79 -3.89 17.39 -4.27
N ASN A 80 -3.35 16.21 -3.95
CA ASN A 80 -3.09 15.81 -2.58
C ASN A 80 -2.00 16.68 -1.96
N TRP A 81 -0.92 16.98 -2.68
CA TRP A 81 0.09 17.97 -2.31
C TRP A 81 -0.51 19.34 -1.97
N ASP A 82 -1.36 19.89 -2.84
CA ASP A 82 -2.01 21.18 -2.60
C ASP A 82 -2.91 21.11 -1.35
N SER A 83 -3.59 19.98 -1.14
CA SER A 83 -4.41 19.75 0.05
C SER A 83 -3.60 19.63 1.33
N LEU A 84 -2.42 19.01 1.27
CA LEU A 84 -1.49 18.90 2.40
C LEU A 84 -0.97 20.29 2.79
N PHE A 85 -0.51 21.10 1.83
CA PHE A 85 -0.04 22.46 2.10
C PHE A 85 -1.16 23.37 2.64
N ARG A 86 -2.37 23.31 2.08
CA ARG A 86 -3.54 24.00 2.66
C ARG A 86 -3.78 23.53 4.11
N GLY A 87 -3.65 22.23 4.36
CA GLY A 87 -3.78 21.63 5.67
C GLY A 87 -2.76 22.18 6.68
N LEU A 88 -1.49 22.28 6.27
CA LEU A 88 -0.36 22.80 7.05
C LEU A 88 -0.50 24.31 7.33
N ASN A 89 -1.13 25.07 6.43
CA ASN A 89 -1.33 26.52 6.57
C ASN A 89 -2.48 26.89 7.53
N ARG A 90 -3.27 25.93 8.01
CA ARG A 90 -4.32 26.20 9.02
C ARG A 90 -3.71 26.57 10.37
N LYS A 91 -4.29 27.53 11.09
CA LYS A 91 -3.72 28.02 12.36
C LYS A 91 -3.57 26.91 13.38
N GLU A 92 -4.51 25.98 13.41
CA GLU A 92 -4.63 24.86 14.35
C GLU A 92 -3.73 23.66 13.99
N ALA A 93 -3.04 23.69 12.84
CA ALA A 93 -2.24 22.57 12.34
C ALA A 93 -0.84 22.47 12.97
N GLU A 94 -0.64 22.96 14.19
CA GLU A 94 0.69 22.99 14.83
C GLU A 94 1.30 21.59 14.96
N GLY A 95 0.52 20.60 15.42
CA GLY A 95 0.99 19.22 15.53
C GLY A 95 1.33 18.58 14.17
N LEU A 96 0.52 18.85 13.14
CA LEU A 96 0.76 18.38 11.77
C LEU A 96 2.02 19.03 11.18
N ARG A 97 2.22 20.34 11.40
CA ARG A 97 3.44 21.06 10.97
C ARG A 97 4.68 20.50 11.64
N LYS A 98 4.65 20.30 12.95
CA LYS A 98 5.78 19.72 13.71
C LYS A 98 6.11 18.31 13.22
N SER A 99 5.10 17.44 13.08
CA SER A 99 5.28 16.07 12.58
C SER A 99 5.76 16.04 11.12
N PHE A 100 5.25 16.91 10.27
CA PHE A 100 5.68 16.98 8.86
C PHE A 100 7.13 17.47 8.74
N LEU A 101 7.52 18.48 9.52
CA LEU A 101 8.89 19.01 9.50
C LEU A 101 9.90 18.07 10.16
N SER A 102 9.53 17.38 11.24
CA SER A 102 10.42 16.43 11.93
C SER A 102 10.82 15.25 11.05
N ASP A 103 9.99 14.93 10.06
CA ASP A 103 10.25 13.84 9.13
C ASP A 103 11.38 14.15 8.14
N PHE A 104 11.71 15.43 7.92
CA PHE A 104 12.75 15.83 6.98
C PHE A 104 14.10 16.02 7.67
N LYS A 105 15.14 15.43 7.09
CA LYS A 105 16.53 15.56 7.52
C LYS A 105 17.42 15.99 6.36
N LYS A 106 18.49 16.74 6.66
CA LYS A 106 19.51 17.03 5.65
C LYS A 106 20.33 15.75 5.43
N VAL A 107 20.27 15.19 4.23
CA VAL A 107 21.09 14.04 3.83
C VAL A 107 22.21 14.50 2.89
N GLN A 108 23.39 13.92 3.05
CA GLN A 108 24.47 14.09 2.08
C GLN A 108 24.22 13.15 0.93
N THR A 109 24.16 13.67 -0.28
CA THR A 109 24.01 12.86 -1.49
C THR A 109 25.37 12.60 -2.10
N LYS A 110 25.59 11.38 -2.59
CA LYS A 110 26.76 11.02 -3.39
C LYS A 110 26.30 10.65 -4.81
N THR A 111 27.15 10.88 -5.80
CA THR A 111 26.96 10.32 -7.15
C THR A 111 27.07 8.79 -7.10
N PRO A 112 26.63 8.06 -8.15
CA PRO A 112 26.87 6.62 -8.25
C PRO A 112 28.37 6.25 -8.14
N SER A 113 29.26 7.17 -8.52
CA SER A 113 30.72 7.04 -8.38
C SER A 113 31.26 7.39 -6.98
N GLY A 114 30.39 7.70 -6.02
CA GLY A 114 30.76 8.00 -4.63
C GLY A 114 31.19 9.45 -4.34
N LEU A 115 31.18 10.33 -5.35
CA LEU A 115 31.55 11.75 -5.18
C LEU A 115 30.46 12.50 -4.43
N TYR A 116 30.85 13.40 -3.54
CA TYR A 116 29.91 14.27 -2.84
C TYR A 116 29.15 15.17 -3.83
N ALA A 117 27.83 15.00 -3.88
CA ALA A 117 26.92 15.70 -4.78
C ALA A 117 26.10 16.80 -4.06
N GLY A 118 26.50 17.18 -2.84
CA GLY A 118 25.83 18.21 -2.03
C GLY A 118 24.90 17.65 -0.94
N LYS A 119 24.13 18.55 -0.31
CA LYS A 119 23.10 18.21 0.69
C LYS A 119 21.73 18.33 0.05
N ARG A 120 20.89 17.31 0.22
CA ARG A 120 19.46 17.35 -0.13
C ARG A 120 18.60 17.19 1.11
N LEU A 121 17.33 17.58 0.99
CA LEU A 121 16.33 17.25 1.98
C LEU A 121 15.92 15.79 1.78
N GLY A 122 16.33 14.91 2.67
CA GLY A 122 15.83 13.55 2.76
C GLY A 122 14.73 13.48 3.81
N TYR A 123 14.03 12.37 3.90
CA TYR A 123 13.08 12.12 4.97
C TYR A 123 13.17 10.66 5.41
N ASP A 124 12.96 10.42 6.70
CA ASP A 124 12.82 9.05 7.18
C ASP A 124 11.42 8.53 6.86
N VAL A 125 11.38 7.29 6.39
CA VAL A 125 10.15 6.55 6.14
C VAL A 125 10.05 5.46 7.19
N ASP A 126 9.13 5.61 8.12
CA ASP A 126 8.61 4.50 8.92
C ASP A 126 7.91 3.48 8.00
N LEU A 127 8.70 2.50 7.55
CA LEU A 127 8.25 1.42 6.67
C LEU A 127 7.20 0.54 7.34
N ASN A 128 7.14 0.47 8.68
CA ASN A 128 6.14 -0.34 9.36
C ASN A 128 4.74 0.24 9.18
N ARG A 129 4.62 1.57 9.19
CA ARG A 129 3.34 2.26 8.95
C ARG A 129 2.87 2.08 7.51
N ILE A 130 3.80 2.13 6.55
CA ILE A 130 3.52 1.84 5.14
C ILE A 130 3.04 0.38 4.99
N ARG A 131 3.79 -0.58 5.55
CA ARG A 131 3.47 -2.01 5.49
C ARG A 131 2.10 -2.33 6.07
N LYS A 132 1.71 -1.72 7.20
CA LYS A 132 0.36 -1.87 7.78
C LYS A 132 -0.76 -1.45 6.83
N VAL A 133 -0.58 -0.34 6.10
CA VAL A 133 -1.58 0.11 5.12
C VAL A 133 -1.63 -0.85 3.94
N ILE A 134 -0.47 -1.23 3.38
CA ILE A 134 -0.40 -2.14 2.24
C ILE A 134 -0.98 -3.51 2.58
N GLU A 135 -0.63 -4.08 3.74
CA GLU A 135 -1.17 -5.36 4.21
C GLU A 135 -2.70 -5.31 4.34
N ARG A 136 -3.23 -4.24 4.96
CA ARG A 136 -4.69 -4.03 5.07
C ARG A 136 -5.36 -3.95 3.69
N VAL A 137 -4.72 -3.28 2.73
CA VAL A 137 -5.21 -3.18 1.35
C VAL A 137 -5.23 -4.56 0.68
N VAL A 138 -4.15 -5.34 0.78
CA VAL A 138 -4.08 -6.71 0.23
C VAL A 138 -5.16 -7.61 0.85
N ARG A 139 -5.28 -7.63 2.17
CA ARG A 139 -6.30 -8.45 2.88
C ARG A 139 -7.73 -8.04 2.50
N GLY A 140 -7.95 -6.74 2.32
CA GLY A 140 -9.23 -6.22 1.87
C GLY A 140 -9.56 -6.63 0.45
N PHE A 141 -8.61 -6.52 -0.48
CA PHE A 141 -8.83 -6.95 -1.86
C PHE A 141 -8.95 -8.46 -1.98
N TYR A 142 -8.18 -9.21 -1.21
CA TYR A 142 -8.38 -10.66 -1.08
C TYR A 142 -9.83 -10.99 -0.73
N PHE A 143 -10.37 -10.35 0.32
CA PHE A 143 -11.77 -10.55 0.70
C PHE A 143 -12.75 -10.16 -0.41
N ALA A 144 -12.48 -9.08 -1.13
CA ALA A 144 -13.34 -8.63 -2.23
C ALA A 144 -13.35 -9.59 -3.43
N GLU A 145 -12.26 -10.33 -3.66
CA GLU A 145 -12.15 -11.31 -4.76
C GLU A 145 -12.65 -12.71 -4.34
N VAL A 146 -12.38 -13.12 -3.10
CA VAL A 146 -12.62 -14.49 -2.61
C VAL A 146 -13.93 -14.61 -1.81
N GLY A 147 -14.41 -13.52 -1.23
CA GLY A 147 -15.58 -13.50 -0.36
C GLY A 147 -15.33 -14.10 1.04
N LYS A 148 -14.08 -14.42 1.39
CA LYS A 148 -13.67 -14.95 2.70
C LYS A 148 -12.48 -14.18 3.24
N PRO A 149 -12.41 -13.93 4.57
CA PRO A 149 -11.26 -13.24 5.14
C PRO A 149 -10.02 -14.11 5.03
N LEU A 150 -8.88 -13.50 4.65
CA LEU A 150 -7.59 -14.22 4.59
C LEU A 150 -7.16 -14.72 5.99
N GLY A 151 -7.53 -13.99 7.04
CA GLY A 151 -7.15 -14.29 8.42
C GLY A 151 -5.73 -13.83 8.77
N PHE A 152 -5.52 -13.38 10.01
CA PHE A 152 -4.25 -12.83 10.46
C PHE A 152 -3.12 -13.85 10.66
N ASN A 153 -3.42 -15.14 10.56
CA ASN A 153 -2.46 -16.25 10.62
C ASN A 153 -1.74 -16.48 9.28
N ILE A 154 -2.17 -15.81 8.21
CA ILE A 154 -1.51 -15.85 6.92
C ILE A 154 -0.59 -14.64 6.79
N GLY A 155 0.68 -14.91 6.48
CA GLY A 155 1.70 -13.89 6.28
C GLY A 155 1.45 -13.08 5.02
N VAL A 156 1.89 -11.82 5.04
CA VAL A 156 1.88 -10.94 3.86
C VAL A 156 3.28 -10.38 3.68
N LYS A 157 4.03 -10.92 2.72
CA LYS A 157 5.32 -10.37 2.30
C LYS A 157 5.07 -9.19 1.37
N ILE A 158 5.68 -8.05 1.67
CA ILE A 158 5.56 -6.82 0.88
C ILE A 158 6.95 -6.45 0.36
N ILE A 159 7.05 -6.27 -0.96
CA ILE A 159 8.27 -5.91 -1.68
C ILE A 159 7.99 -4.61 -2.45
N SER A 160 8.79 -3.59 -2.18
CA SER A 160 8.82 -2.32 -2.91
C SER A 160 9.99 -2.27 -3.89
N ASN A 161 10.01 -1.29 -4.80
CA ASN A 161 11.18 -1.07 -5.65
C ASN A 161 12.45 -0.80 -4.84
N ASP A 162 12.32 -0.11 -3.70
CA ASP A 162 13.47 0.22 -2.84
C ASP A 162 14.06 -1.05 -2.19
N ASP A 163 13.23 -2.07 -1.93
CA ASP A 163 13.70 -3.38 -1.44
C ASP A 163 14.46 -4.18 -2.51
N LEU A 164 14.32 -3.84 -3.81
CA LEU A 164 14.93 -4.57 -4.93
C LEU A 164 16.20 -3.91 -5.48
N GLN A 165 16.57 -2.70 -5.02
CA GLN A 165 17.69 -1.94 -5.60
C GLN A 165 19.04 -2.63 -5.43
N ASP A 166 19.24 -3.31 -4.30
CA ASP A 166 20.50 -3.95 -3.92
C ASP A 166 20.49 -5.48 -4.09
N GLU A 167 19.41 -6.04 -4.66
CA GLU A 167 19.28 -7.48 -4.87
C GLU A 167 20.12 -7.97 -6.07
N PRO A 168 20.64 -9.22 -6.04
CA PRO A 168 21.39 -9.78 -7.15
C PRO A 168 20.61 -9.81 -8.46
N GLN A 169 21.29 -9.56 -9.59
CA GLN A 169 20.64 -9.52 -10.91
C GLN A 169 19.93 -10.84 -11.27
N ASP A 170 20.49 -11.98 -10.88
CA ASP A 170 19.87 -13.29 -11.12
C ASP A 170 18.56 -13.46 -10.33
N PHE A 171 18.51 -12.95 -9.09
CA PHE A 171 17.27 -12.92 -8.30
C PHE A 171 16.22 -12.02 -8.96
N ILE A 172 16.61 -10.82 -9.43
CA ILE A 172 15.70 -9.92 -10.14
C ILE A 172 15.15 -10.56 -11.42
N LYS A 173 16.01 -11.27 -12.17
CA LYS A 173 15.62 -12.00 -13.37
C LYS A 173 14.62 -13.11 -13.04
N GLU A 174 14.91 -13.92 -12.03
CA GLU A 174 14.02 -14.98 -11.57
C GLU A 174 12.66 -14.42 -11.13
N LEU A 175 12.65 -13.39 -10.26
CA LEU A 175 11.43 -12.69 -9.83
C LEU A 175 10.61 -12.19 -11.01
N LYS A 176 11.29 -11.64 -12.03
CA LYS A 176 10.64 -11.14 -13.24
C LYS A 176 9.97 -12.27 -14.03
N GLU A 177 10.70 -13.36 -14.28
CA GLU A 177 10.23 -14.48 -15.10
C GLU A 177 9.14 -15.30 -14.39
N THR A 178 9.29 -15.53 -13.09
CA THR A 178 8.39 -16.39 -12.30
C THR A 178 7.13 -15.67 -11.81
N ILE A 179 7.23 -14.37 -11.51
CA ILE A 179 6.15 -13.61 -10.88
C ILE A 179 5.69 -12.44 -11.75
N LEU A 180 6.58 -11.51 -12.09
CA LEU A 180 6.15 -10.23 -12.69
C LEU A 180 5.56 -10.41 -14.10
N VAL A 181 6.16 -11.24 -14.94
CA VAL A 181 5.68 -11.50 -16.31
C VAL A 181 4.33 -12.23 -16.29
N PRO A 182 4.15 -13.36 -15.57
CA PRO A 182 2.84 -14.00 -15.43
C PRO A 182 1.78 -13.06 -14.85
N LEU A 183 2.14 -12.26 -13.84
CA LEU A 183 1.21 -11.33 -13.23
C LEU A 183 0.80 -10.19 -14.18
N ALA A 184 1.73 -9.69 -15.00
CA ALA A 184 1.44 -8.66 -16.01
C ALA A 184 0.44 -9.12 -17.07
N SER A 185 0.36 -10.43 -17.34
CA SER A 185 -0.63 -11.01 -18.25
C SER A 185 -2.06 -11.01 -17.69
N LYS A 186 -2.22 -10.84 -16.36
CA LYS A 186 -3.54 -10.76 -15.72
C LYS A 186 -4.21 -9.42 -15.98
N GLU A 187 -5.53 -9.42 -15.96
CA GLU A 187 -6.34 -8.22 -16.12
C GLU A 187 -6.05 -7.20 -15.00
N ALA A 188 -5.82 -5.94 -15.39
CA ALA A 188 -5.65 -4.85 -14.44
C ALA A 188 -7.00 -4.29 -13.99
N LYS A 189 -7.18 -4.17 -12.67
CA LYS A 189 -8.33 -3.50 -12.07
C LYS A 189 -7.91 -2.09 -11.64
N VAL A 190 -8.61 -1.09 -12.17
CA VAL A 190 -8.28 0.34 -11.99
C VAL A 190 -9.35 1.02 -11.13
N ILE A 191 -8.91 1.71 -10.09
CA ILE A 191 -9.75 2.37 -9.09
C ILE A 191 -9.37 3.86 -9.02
N GLY A 192 -10.41 4.69 -9.08
CA GLY A 192 -10.30 6.13 -8.92
C GLY A 192 -9.38 6.83 -9.90
N ASP A 193 -9.68 6.75 -11.20
CA ASP A 193 -8.97 7.48 -12.26
C ASP A 193 -7.44 7.28 -12.24
N ASN A 194 -7.01 6.01 -12.22
CA ASN A 194 -5.59 5.59 -12.14
C ASN A 194 -4.84 5.96 -10.85
N ILE A 195 -5.55 6.39 -9.80
CA ILE A 195 -4.93 6.58 -8.46
C ILE A 195 -4.47 5.25 -7.88
N PHE A 196 -5.22 4.18 -8.14
CA PHE A 196 -4.82 2.85 -7.74
C PHE A 196 -5.14 1.84 -8.84
N SER A 197 -4.22 0.92 -9.07
CA SER A 197 -4.51 -0.28 -9.84
C SER A 197 -3.88 -1.50 -9.22
N TYR A 198 -4.45 -2.66 -9.50
CA TYR A 198 -3.82 -3.91 -9.14
C TYR A 198 -4.08 -5.01 -10.15
N ARG A 199 -3.18 -6.00 -10.14
CA ARG A 199 -3.34 -7.32 -10.73
C ARG A 199 -3.14 -8.35 -9.62
N HIS A 200 -3.76 -9.51 -9.76
CA HIS A 200 -3.59 -10.57 -8.78
C HIS A 200 -3.68 -11.95 -9.42
N HIS A 201 -3.15 -12.93 -8.70
CA HIS A 201 -3.35 -14.34 -8.94
C HIS A 201 -3.48 -15.06 -7.60
N ILE A 202 -4.44 -15.96 -7.49
CA ILE A 202 -4.68 -16.81 -6.32
C ILE A 202 -4.47 -18.24 -6.79
N ALA A 203 -3.69 -19.02 -6.04
CA ALA A 203 -3.42 -20.41 -6.38
C ALA A 203 -4.72 -21.24 -6.25
N GLU A 204 -4.93 -22.16 -7.19
CA GLU A 204 -6.14 -23.00 -7.23
C GLU A 204 -6.15 -24.05 -6.11
N GLU A 205 -4.97 -24.60 -5.78
CA GLU A 205 -4.82 -25.65 -4.77
C GLU A 205 -4.89 -25.11 -3.33
N ASP A 206 -4.35 -23.91 -3.10
CA ASP A 206 -4.39 -23.23 -1.81
C ASP A 206 -4.71 -21.75 -2.00
N SER A 207 -5.97 -21.39 -1.72
CA SER A 207 -6.43 -20.01 -1.82
C SER A 207 -5.74 -19.03 -0.86
N THR A 208 -4.97 -19.49 0.14
CA THR A 208 -4.17 -18.62 1.02
C THR A 208 -2.85 -18.20 0.37
N VAL A 209 -2.44 -18.88 -0.71
CA VAL A 209 -1.29 -18.52 -1.53
C VAL A 209 -1.73 -17.62 -2.68
N SER A 210 -1.27 -16.36 -2.67
CA SER A 210 -1.65 -15.39 -3.70
C SER A 210 -0.59 -14.32 -3.92
N VAL A 211 -0.58 -13.75 -5.12
CA VAL A 211 0.34 -12.69 -5.54
C VAL A 211 -0.45 -11.48 -6.00
N TRP A 212 -0.02 -10.29 -5.58
CA TRP A 212 -0.68 -9.01 -5.82
C TRP A 212 0.34 -7.99 -6.32
N GLY A 213 0.12 -7.46 -7.51
CA GLY A 213 0.91 -6.37 -8.08
C GLY A 213 0.07 -5.11 -8.03
N MET A 214 0.40 -4.20 -7.11
CA MET A 214 -0.34 -2.96 -6.87
C MET A 214 0.47 -1.77 -7.35
N SER A 215 -0.21 -0.74 -7.85
CA SER A 215 0.40 0.54 -8.21
C SER A 215 -0.44 1.69 -7.70
N PHE A 216 0.19 2.60 -6.97
CA PHE A 216 -0.40 3.86 -6.52
C PHE A 216 0.10 5.01 -7.40
N TYR A 217 -0.81 5.89 -7.80
CA TYR A 217 -0.56 7.02 -8.71
C TYR A 217 0.18 6.63 -10.00
N SER A 218 -0.01 5.39 -10.46
CA SER A 218 0.68 4.80 -11.62
C SER A 218 2.21 4.66 -11.52
N HIS A 219 2.83 5.05 -10.40
CA HIS A 219 4.29 5.17 -10.29
C HIS A 219 4.88 4.52 -9.05
N VAL A 220 4.08 4.19 -8.04
CA VAL A 220 4.57 3.60 -6.78
C VAL A 220 4.11 2.13 -6.71
N PRO A 221 4.93 1.17 -7.19
CA PRO A 221 4.58 -0.23 -7.21
C PRO A 221 4.84 -0.91 -5.86
N PHE A 222 4.00 -1.89 -5.55
CA PHE A 222 4.21 -2.87 -4.50
C PHE A 222 3.88 -4.26 -5.05
N LEU A 223 4.78 -5.22 -4.84
CA LEU A 223 4.51 -6.63 -5.01
C LEU A 223 4.21 -7.24 -3.63
N CYS A 224 3.12 -7.97 -3.50
CA CYS A 224 2.76 -8.64 -2.26
C CYS A 224 2.48 -10.12 -2.50
N LEU A 225 2.95 -10.96 -1.57
CA LEU A 225 2.73 -12.40 -1.58
C LEU A 225 2.07 -12.80 -0.26
N THR A 226 1.04 -13.63 -0.35
CA THR A 226 0.41 -14.26 0.82
C THR A 226 0.74 -15.74 0.82
N ALA A 227 0.99 -16.28 2.01
CA ALA A 227 1.16 -17.72 2.25
C ALA A 227 1.03 -17.97 3.77
N PRO A 228 0.70 -19.19 4.21
CA PRO A 228 0.82 -19.56 5.61
C PRO A 228 2.24 -19.24 6.11
N ASP A 229 2.36 -18.60 7.28
CA ASP A 229 3.68 -18.36 7.86
C ASP A 229 4.36 -19.72 8.07
N SER A 230 5.49 -19.96 7.43
CA SER A 230 6.38 -21.03 7.86
C SER A 230 6.89 -20.64 9.24
N VAL A 231 6.32 -21.24 10.28
CA VAL A 231 6.90 -21.17 11.62
C VAL A 231 8.23 -21.91 11.57
N GLU A 232 9.30 -21.18 11.19
CA GLU A 232 10.71 -21.42 11.49
C GLU A 232 11.56 -20.29 10.87
N GLN A 233 11.48 -19.09 11.45
CA GLN A 233 12.64 -18.19 11.40
C GLN A 233 13.62 -18.69 12.46
N ASN A 234 14.69 -19.32 11.97
CA ASN A 234 15.87 -19.72 12.73
C ASN A 234 16.14 -18.76 13.89
N LYS A 235 16.13 -19.33 15.10
CA LYS A 235 16.83 -18.74 16.23
C LYS A 235 18.24 -18.39 15.73
N LYS A 236 18.59 -17.13 15.93
CA LYS A 236 19.96 -16.63 15.93
C LYS A 236 20.84 -17.63 16.68
N ASP A 237 21.93 -18.03 16.06
CA ASP A 237 23.22 -18.34 16.70
C ASP A 237 24.29 -18.40 15.60
N VAL A 238 24.87 -17.24 15.27
CA VAL A 238 26.33 -16.95 15.18
C VAL A 238 26.49 -15.45 15.36
#